data_AF-A0A2N8PQZ7-F1
#
_entry.id   AF-A0A2N8PQZ7-F1
#
_cell.length_a   1.000
_cell.length_b   1.000
_cell.length_c   1.000
_cell.angle_alpha   90.00
_cell.angle_beta   90.00
_cell.angle_gamma   90.00
#
_symmetry.space_group_name_H-M   'P 1'
#
loop_
_entity.id
_entity.type
_entity.pdbx_description
1 polymer ?
#
loop_
_entity_poly.entity_id
_entity_poly.type
_entity_poly.pdbx_seq_one_letter_code
_entity_poly.pdbx_strand_id
1 'polypeptide(L)'
;MSTITIEGKRLHRLLQDNSHPHETFQRAYEKISDSHRGCPEAEIVPRLRQAADAARLGSCFSTAEFRDQAAAISSGSPYRICIVVT
;
A
#
# COMPACT_ATOMS: atom_id res chain seq x y z
N MET A 1 -3.01 -9.09 11.06
CA MET A 1 -2.06 -8.12 11.65
C MET A 1 -1.02 -7.80 10.59
N SER A 2 -0.96 -6.54 10.16
CA SER A 2 -0.03 -6.09 9.11
C SER A 2 1.11 -5.31 9.79
N THR A 3 2.35 -5.78 9.64
CA THR A 3 3.53 -5.20 10.29
C THR A 3 4.37 -4.42 9.27
N ILE A 4 4.41 -3.10 9.41
CA ILE A 4 5.22 -2.20 8.58
C ILE A 4 6.61 -2.05 9.21
N THR A 5 7.67 -2.23 8.43
CA THR A 5 9.06 -2.02 8.89
C THR A 5 9.61 -0.78 8.20
N ILE A 6 9.94 0.25 8.98
CA ILE A 6 10.46 1.53 8.48
C ILE A 6 11.90 1.69 8.99
N GLU A 7 12.88 1.83 8.09
CA GLU A 7 14.28 1.99 8.47
C GLU A 7 14.62 3.43 8.94
N GLY A 8 15.34 3.52 10.06
CA GLY A 8 15.36 4.65 10.99
C GLY A 8 15.91 6.00 10.51
N LYS A 9 16.57 6.08 9.35
CA LYS A 9 17.12 7.37 8.87
C LYS A 9 16.07 8.30 8.24
N ARG A 10 14.88 7.77 7.90
CA ARG A 10 13.78 8.54 7.30
C ARG A 10 12.54 8.61 8.17
N LEU A 11 12.52 7.86 9.26
CA LEU A 11 11.50 7.95 10.30
C LEU A 11 11.35 9.39 10.78
N HIS A 12 12.47 10.10 11.00
CA HIS A 12 12.44 11.50 11.47
C HIS A 12 11.76 12.46 10.49
N ARG A 13 11.96 12.29 9.18
CA ARG A 13 11.32 13.13 8.15
C ARG A 13 9.85 12.73 7.92
N LEU A 14 9.52 11.44 8.01
CA LEU A 14 8.15 10.92 7.95
C LEU A 14 7.31 11.27 9.20
N LEU A 15 7.95 11.39 10.36
CA LEU A 15 7.33 11.81 11.61
C LEU A 15 7.14 13.34 11.67
N GLN A 16 7.96 14.11 10.96
CA GLN A 16 7.84 15.57 10.88
C GLN A 16 6.86 16.04 9.79
N ASP A 17 6.62 15.24 8.75
CA ASP A 17 5.63 15.52 7.72
C ASP A 17 4.25 14.99 8.17
N ASN A 18 3.41 15.88 8.69
CA ASN A 18 2.02 15.60 9.12
C ASN A 18 1.11 14.99 8.02
N SER A 19 1.61 14.81 6.80
CA SER A 19 0.86 14.21 5.69
C SER A 19 0.96 12.68 5.64
N HIS A 20 1.74 12.05 6.55
CA HIS A 20 1.96 10.60 6.70
C HIS A 20 1.47 9.74 5.52
N PRO A 21 2.18 9.80 4.37
CA PRO A 21 1.73 9.18 3.13
C PRO A 21 1.53 7.66 3.26
N HIS A 22 2.32 7.03 4.12
CA HIS A 22 2.20 5.62 4.47
C HIS A 22 0.86 5.29 5.16
N GLU A 23 0.38 6.11 6.11
CA GLU A 23 -0.91 5.90 6.77
C GLU A 23 -2.08 6.11 5.81
N THR A 24 -1.96 7.11 4.91
CA THR A 24 -2.95 7.36 3.87
C THR A 24 -3.09 6.16 2.93
N PHE A 25 -1.96 5.60 2.50
CA PHE A 25 -1.95 4.40 1.66
C PHE A 25 -2.45 3.16 2.41
N GLN A 26 -2.05 2.98 3.68
CA GLN A 26 -2.51 1.87 4.51
C GLN A 26 -4.04 1.87 4.67
N ARG A 27 -4.64 3.02 5.03
CA ARG A 27 -6.11 3.14 5.15
C ARG A 27 -6.82 2.84 3.83
N ALA A 28 -6.27 3.31 2.71
CA ALA A 28 -6.80 3.01 1.39
C ALA A 28 -6.70 1.51 1.07
N TYR A 29 -5.58 0.87 1.40
CA TYR A 29 -5.39 -0.57 1.25
C TYR A 29 -6.41 -1.37 2.07
N GLU A 30 -6.64 -1.01 3.33
CA GLU A 30 -7.63 -1.66 4.20
C GLU A 30 -9.04 -1.53 3.63
N LYS A 31 -9.40 -0.34 3.13
CA LYS A 31 -10.70 -0.11 2.48
C LYS A 31 -10.86 -0.92 1.19
N ILE A 32 -9.82 -0.99 0.36
CA ILE A 32 -9.84 -1.81 -0.86
C ILE A 32 -9.95 -3.29 -0.51
N SER A 33 -9.23 -3.74 0.53
CA SER A 33 -9.24 -5.13 1.00
C SER A 33 -10.62 -5.56 1.50
N ASP A 34 -11.29 -4.71 2.25
CA ASP A 34 -12.64 -4.96 2.76
C ASP A 34 -13.68 -5.07 1.63
N SER A 35 -13.61 -4.14 0.65
CA SER A 35 -14.63 -4.04 -0.40
C SER A 35 -14.38 -4.91 -1.64
N HIS A 36 -13.16 -5.39 -1.88
CA HIS A 36 -12.77 -6.08 -3.14
C HIS A 36 -12.18 -7.48 -2.91
N ARG A 37 -12.44 -8.07 -1.75
CA ARG A 37 -12.10 -9.48 -1.52
C ARG A 37 -12.86 -10.38 -2.49
N GLY A 38 -12.16 -11.31 -3.14
CA GLY A 38 -12.74 -12.17 -4.19
C GLY A 38 -12.92 -11.51 -5.55
N CYS A 39 -12.63 -10.21 -5.70
CA CYS A 39 -12.60 -9.56 -7.02
C CYS A 39 -11.35 -9.98 -7.82
N PRO A 40 -11.40 -9.94 -9.16
CA PRO A 40 -10.24 -10.21 -9.99
C PRO A 40 -9.14 -9.16 -9.78
N GLU A 41 -7.89 -9.60 -9.79
CA GLU A 41 -6.71 -8.73 -9.59
C GLU A 41 -6.68 -7.53 -10.54
N ALA A 42 -7.14 -7.72 -11.79
CA ALA A 42 -7.21 -6.68 -12.81
C ALA A 42 -8.09 -5.48 -12.40
N GLU A 43 -9.05 -5.68 -11.50
CA GLU A 43 -9.87 -4.61 -10.94
C GLU A 43 -9.25 -3.96 -9.69
N ILE A 44 -8.42 -4.70 -8.95
CA ILE A 44 -7.81 -4.23 -7.70
C ILE A 44 -6.55 -3.41 -7.96
N VAL A 45 -5.71 -3.82 -8.92
CA VAL A 45 -4.47 -3.14 -9.32
C VAL A 45 -4.64 -1.64 -9.62
N PRO A 46 -5.58 -1.20 -10.47
CA PRO A 46 -5.73 0.23 -10.76
C PRO A 46 -6.13 1.05 -9.53
N ARG A 47 -6.91 0.46 -8.61
CA ARG A 47 -7.32 1.11 -7.35
C ARG A 47 -6.14 1.27 -6.40
N LEU A 48 -5.31 0.25 -6.26
CA LEU A 48 -4.06 0.33 -5.49
C LEU A 48 -3.12 1.38 -6.06
N ARG A 49 -3.01 1.46 -7.40
CA ARG A 49 -2.16 2.46 -8.05
C ARG A 49 -2.66 3.88 -7.80
N GLN A 50 -3.97 4.10 -7.87
CA GLN A 50 -4.59 5.39 -7.54
C GLN A 50 -4.38 5.77 -6.07
N ALA A 51 -4.51 4.82 -5.14
CA ALA A 51 -4.25 5.04 -3.72
C ALA A 51 -2.78 5.41 -3.47
N ALA A 52 -1.84 4.74 -4.14
CA ALA A 52 -0.42 5.06 -4.05
C ALA A 52 -0.13 6.45 -4.62
N ASP A 53 -0.74 6.81 -5.74
CA ASP A 53 -0.57 8.14 -6.36
C ASP A 53 -1.10 9.27 -5.45
N ALA A 54 -2.29 9.07 -4.86
CA ALA A 54 -2.88 9.99 -3.89
C ALA A 54 -2.00 10.15 -2.62
N ALA A 55 -1.32 9.08 -2.22
CA ALA A 55 -0.36 9.09 -1.13
C ALA A 55 1.04 9.57 -1.56
N ARG A 56 1.28 9.95 -2.82
CA ARG A 56 2.60 10.28 -3.39
C ARG A 56 3.63 9.14 -3.23
N LEU A 57 3.15 7.90 -3.19
CA LEU A 57 3.92 6.66 -3.15
C LEU A 57 3.88 5.90 -4.49
N GLY A 58 3.31 6.47 -5.54
CA GLY A 58 3.16 5.81 -6.85
C GLY A 58 4.48 5.30 -7.46
N SER A 59 5.61 5.92 -7.12
CA SER A 59 6.96 5.51 -7.53
C SER A 59 7.65 4.55 -6.55
N CYS A 60 7.09 4.33 -5.35
CA CYS A 60 7.64 3.41 -4.35
C CYS A 60 7.30 1.94 -4.63
N PHE A 61 6.33 1.68 -5.51
CA PHE A 61 5.86 0.34 -5.84
C PHE A 61 6.08 0.00 -7.31
N SER A 62 6.55 -1.21 -7.56
CA SER A 62 6.62 -1.76 -8.91
C SER A 62 5.26 -2.31 -9.37
N THR A 63 5.04 -2.41 -10.69
CA THR A 63 3.84 -3.07 -11.24
C THR A 63 3.66 -4.50 -10.73
N ALA A 64 4.77 -5.23 -10.50
CA ALA A 64 4.74 -6.57 -9.93
C ALA A 64 4.22 -6.55 -8.48
N GLU A 65 4.63 -5.57 -7.68
CA GLU A 65 4.15 -5.44 -6.29
C GLU A 65 2.67 -5.07 -6.21
N PHE A 66 2.17 -4.26 -7.14
CA PHE A 66 0.73 -4.00 -7.21
C PHE A 66 -0.09 -5.26 -7.54
N ARG A 67 0.44 -6.16 -8.38
CA ARG A 67 -0.21 -7.45 -8.67
C ARG A 67 -0.18 -8.38 -7.47
N ASP A 68 0.96 -8.48 -6.81
CA ASP A 68 1.13 -9.31 -5.60
C ASP A 68 0.19 -8.84 -4.47
N GLN A 69 0.08 -7.52 -4.27
CA GLN A 69 -0.90 -6.90 -3.38
C GLN A 69 -2.35 -7.22 -3.79
N ALA A 70 -2.67 -7.13 -5.08
CA ALA A 70 -4.00 -7.42 -5.60
C ALA A 70 -4.38 -8.89 -5.44
N ALA A 71 -3.45 -9.81 -5.66
CA ALA A 71 -3.63 -11.24 -5.45
C ALA A 71 -3.91 -11.56 -3.98
N ALA A 72 -3.20 -10.90 -3.06
CA ALA A 72 -3.43 -11.05 -1.64
C ALA A 72 -4.80 -10.51 -1.19
N ILE A 73 -5.23 -9.36 -1.72
CA ILE A 73 -6.59 -8.83 -1.49
C ILE A 73 -7.64 -9.79 -2.05
N SER A 74 -7.47 -10.24 -3.29
CA SER A 74 -8.40 -11.15 -3.96
C SER A 74 -8.57 -12.45 -3.17
N SER A 75 -7.46 -13.06 -2.74
CA SER A 75 -7.48 -14.29 -1.93
C SER A 75 -7.84 -14.05 -0.45
N GLY A 76 -7.82 -12.81 0.01
CA GLY A 76 -7.93 -12.46 1.42
C GLY A 76 -6.77 -12.99 2.28
N SER A 77 -5.61 -13.20 1.66
CA SER A 77 -4.39 -13.61 2.35
C SER A 77 -3.77 -12.40 3.07
N PRO A 78 -3.12 -12.60 4.22
CA PRO A 78 -2.36 -11.53 4.85
C PRO A 78 -1.25 -11.05 3.92
N TYR A 79 -1.16 -9.73 3.73
CA TYR A 79 -0.14 -9.12 2.90
C TYR A 79 0.74 -8.18 3.71
N ARG A 80 2.05 -8.22 3.44
CA ARG A 80 3.02 -7.30 4.04
C ARG A 80 3.42 -6.26 3.02
N ILE A 81 3.10 -4.99 3.30
CA ILE A 81 3.50 -3.86 2.47
C ILE A 81 4.85 -3.34 2.97
N CYS A 82 5.85 -3.36 2.10
CA CYS A 82 7.17 -2.77 2.33
C CYS A 82 7.25 -1.44 1.60
N ILE A 83 7.37 -0.33 2.34
CA ILE A 83 7.53 1.01 1.74
C ILE A 83 8.99 1.42 1.92
N VAL A 84 9.76 1.37 0.83
CA VAL A 84 11.12 1.92 0.80
C VAL A 84 11.04 3.41 0.52
N VAL A 85 11.56 4.22 1.44
CA VAL A 85 11.65 5.66 1.25
C VAL A 85 13.09 5.99 0.89
N THR A 86 13.32 6.63 -0.26
CA THR A 86 14.60 7.09 -0.83
C THR A 86 14.60 8.56 -1.21
#